data_AF-A0A9N7MUK3-F1
#
_entry.id   AF-A0A9N7MUK3-F1
#
_cell.length_a   1.000
_cell.length_b   1.000
_cell.length_c   1.000
_cell.angle_alpha   90.00
_cell.angle_beta   90.00
_cell.angle_gamma   90.00
#
_symmetry.space_group_name_H-M   'P 1'
#
loop_
_entity.id
_entity.type
_entity.pdbx_description
1 polymer ?
#
loop_
_entity_poly.entity_id
_entity_poly.type
_entity_poly.pdbx_seq_one_letter_code
_entity_poly.pdbx_strand_id
1 'polypeptide(L)'
;MAESRWWVSTWRWNEGLGWWLLAAVGLGPEPWVLLIPRSATPFAFPLEILRVLVVLGSGRARRKGCGQVMNSNTPSSSAGGAGSAEPTAPRRNSKRPKYSRFTQQELPACKPILTPKWVISTFLLVSVVFIPIGVVSLLASRDVVEIVHRYDAECIPVGSRNNRVGFIQSSRDKTCNRTITVPKHMGQPIYVYYQLDNFYQNHRRYVRSRNDQQLRSPGSERETSSCSPEDTTPDGNPIVPCGLIAWSLFNDTYGITRNNQELAINKRDISWKSDRDRKFGDNVFPRNFQNGTLIGGGSLNASIPLSQQEDLIRGGFGRRGGRDGERSRRQKASSEQHFVPFGSASVLLAEF
;
A
#
# COMPACT_ATOMS: atom_id res chain seq x y z
N MET A 1 -19.38 -20.52 34.70
CA MET A 1 -20.25 -21.43 33.91
C MET A 1 -20.87 -20.63 32.77
N ALA A 2 -20.32 -20.79 31.57
CA ALA A 2 -20.95 -20.52 30.27
C ALA A 2 -19.92 -20.96 29.20
N GLU A 3 -20.21 -22.07 28.53
CA GLU A 3 -19.45 -22.61 27.41
C GLU A 3 -19.47 -21.64 26.21
N SER A 4 -18.33 -21.48 25.54
CA SER A 4 -18.30 -21.05 24.15
C SER A 4 -17.37 -22.00 23.36
N ARG A 5 -18.00 -22.84 22.55
CA ARG A 5 -17.35 -23.80 21.66
C ARG A 5 -16.67 -23.06 20.51
N TRP A 6 -15.36 -23.22 20.38
CA TRP A 6 -14.61 -22.81 19.20
C TRP A 6 -14.46 -24.02 18.25
N TRP A 7 -14.87 -23.86 17.01
CA TRP A 7 -14.46 -24.74 15.93
C TRP A 7 -13.02 -24.40 15.53
N VAL A 8 -12.08 -25.29 15.81
CA VAL A 8 -10.73 -25.26 15.24
C VAL A 8 -10.75 -26.14 14.00
N SER A 9 -10.74 -25.54 12.82
CA SER A 9 -10.45 -26.26 11.58
C SER A 9 -8.93 -26.40 11.45
N THR A 10 -8.37 -27.47 11.99
CA THR A 10 -7.01 -27.91 11.69
C THR A 10 -6.94 -28.40 10.25
N TRP A 11 -6.33 -27.61 9.37
CA TRP A 11 -5.92 -28.10 8.06
C TRP A 11 -4.67 -28.94 8.23
N ARG A 12 -4.85 -30.25 8.25
CA ARG A 12 -3.78 -31.25 8.19
C ARG A 12 -3.20 -31.25 6.77
N TRP A 13 -2.06 -30.58 6.58
CA TRP A 13 -1.27 -30.75 5.37
C TRP A 13 -0.67 -32.16 5.38
N ASN A 14 -0.99 -32.93 4.35
CA ASN A 14 -0.50 -34.29 4.17
C ASN A 14 0.94 -34.18 3.63
N GLU A 15 1.91 -34.50 4.48
CA GLU A 15 3.32 -34.65 4.13
C GLU A 15 3.48 -35.83 3.17
N GLY A 16 3.80 -35.54 1.92
CA GLY A 16 4.11 -36.57 0.94
C GLY A 16 4.17 -35.97 -0.45
N LEU A 17 5.38 -35.58 -0.87
CA LEU A 17 5.87 -35.33 -2.24
C LEU A 17 6.86 -34.14 -2.37
N GLY A 18 7.21 -33.46 -1.27
CA GLY A 18 8.14 -32.32 -1.28
C GLY A 18 9.65 -32.65 -1.25
N TRP A 19 10.04 -33.93 -1.17
CA TRP A 19 11.44 -34.34 -0.88
C TRP A 19 12.21 -34.97 -2.05
N TRP A 20 11.72 -34.86 -3.29
CA TRP A 20 12.40 -35.45 -4.46
C TRP A 20 13.13 -34.47 -5.38
N LEU A 21 13.32 -33.20 -4.98
CA LEU A 21 13.97 -32.21 -5.86
C LEU A 21 15.26 -31.56 -5.35
N LEU A 22 15.89 -32.08 -4.28
CA LEU A 22 17.19 -31.58 -3.79
C LEU A 22 18.12 -32.71 -3.31
N ALA A 23 18.33 -33.73 -4.15
CA ALA A 23 19.35 -34.75 -3.90
C ALA A 23 20.09 -35.08 -5.21
N ALA A 24 20.88 -34.13 -5.70
CA ALA A 24 21.81 -34.39 -6.81
C ALA A 24 23.05 -33.47 -6.77
N VAL A 25 23.67 -33.29 -5.59
CA VAL A 25 25.11 -33.04 -5.47
C VAL A 25 25.51 -33.64 -4.12
N GLY A 26 26.07 -34.85 -4.13
CA GLY A 26 26.66 -35.43 -2.94
C GLY A 26 27.99 -34.76 -2.65
N LEU A 27 28.22 -34.39 -1.39
CA LEU A 27 29.52 -34.38 -0.70
C LEU A 27 29.31 -34.11 0.81
N GLY A 28 29.60 -35.11 1.65
CA GLY A 28 30.09 -34.97 3.04
C GLY A 28 29.08 -34.72 4.18
N PRO A 29 29.23 -35.40 5.35
CA PRO A 29 28.40 -35.18 6.54
C PRO A 29 29.11 -34.24 7.54
N GLU A 30 28.66 -32.99 7.70
CA GLU A 30 28.90 -32.12 8.87
C GLU A 30 27.77 -31.05 8.91
N PRO A 31 27.22 -30.69 10.09
CA PRO A 31 26.00 -29.88 10.18
C PRO A 31 26.30 -28.37 10.10
N TRP A 32 25.75 -27.69 9.08
CA TRP A 32 25.71 -26.23 9.03
C TRP A 32 24.41 -25.72 9.65
N VAL A 33 24.54 -24.96 10.74
CA VAL A 33 23.45 -24.15 11.32
C VAL A 33 23.15 -23.01 10.36
N LEU A 34 21.98 -23.06 9.71
CA LEU A 34 21.52 -22.02 8.78
C LEU A 34 20.73 -20.96 9.56
N LEU A 35 21.36 -19.81 9.81
CA LEU A 35 20.68 -18.61 10.31
C LEU A 35 19.85 -17.99 9.17
N ILE A 36 18.53 -18.06 9.27
CA ILE A 36 17.61 -17.41 8.34
C ILE A 36 17.30 -15.98 8.85
N PRO A 37 17.56 -14.91 8.08
CA PRO A 37 17.15 -13.57 8.48
C PRO A 37 15.63 -13.41 8.38
N ARG A 38 15.09 -12.77 9.42
CA ARG A 38 13.67 -12.58 9.71
C ARG A 38 13.05 -11.47 8.86
N SER A 39 13.11 -11.56 7.53
CA SER A 39 12.43 -10.63 6.63
C SER A 39 12.22 -11.21 5.23
N ALA A 40 11.46 -12.29 5.12
CA ALA A 40 10.87 -12.68 3.85
C ALA A 40 9.35 -12.68 4.04
N THR A 41 8.72 -11.55 3.75
CA THR A 41 7.28 -11.53 3.48
C THR A 41 7.02 -12.35 2.21
N PRO A 42 5.96 -13.16 2.17
CA PRO A 42 5.67 -13.93 0.97
C PRO A 42 5.22 -12.96 -0.12
N PHE A 43 5.98 -12.91 -1.22
CA PHE A 43 5.53 -12.28 -2.46
C PHE A 43 4.22 -12.95 -2.88
N ALA A 44 3.10 -12.26 -2.66
CA ALA A 44 1.83 -12.61 -3.23
C ALA A 44 1.95 -12.44 -4.75
N PHE A 45 2.20 -13.55 -5.45
CA PHE A 45 2.16 -13.58 -6.91
C PHE A 45 0.77 -13.13 -7.38
N PRO A 46 0.66 -12.05 -8.17
CA PRO A 46 -0.60 -11.74 -8.82
C PRO A 46 -0.91 -12.86 -9.81
N LEU A 47 -2.05 -13.52 -9.61
CA LEU A 47 -2.65 -14.56 -10.47
C LEU A 47 -2.76 -14.18 -11.96
N GLU A 48 -2.50 -12.92 -12.32
CA GLU A 48 -2.46 -12.41 -13.68
C GLU A 48 -1.25 -12.91 -14.50
N ILE A 49 -0.08 -13.15 -13.88
CA ILE A 49 1.11 -13.64 -14.64
C ILE A 49 0.90 -15.10 -15.07
N LEU A 50 0.16 -15.89 -14.29
CA LEU A 50 -0.19 -17.26 -14.67
C LEU A 50 -1.13 -17.30 -15.89
N ARG A 51 -1.94 -16.26 -16.12
CA ARG A 51 -2.80 -16.16 -17.31
C ARG A 51 -1.99 -15.95 -18.59
N VAL A 52 -0.91 -15.18 -18.55
CA VAL A 52 -0.06 -14.92 -19.72
C VAL A 52 0.69 -16.18 -20.18
N LEU A 53 1.14 -17.00 -19.23
CA LEU A 53 1.80 -18.27 -19.53
C LEU A 53 0.85 -19.35 -20.08
N VAL A 54 -0.42 -19.34 -19.65
CA VAL A 54 -1.45 -20.22 -20.23
C VAL A 54 -1.77 -19.82 -21.68
N VAL A 55 -1.61 -18.53 -22.05
CA VAL A 55 -1.83 -18.06 -23.42
C VAL A 55 -0.66 -18.40 -24.35
N LEU A 56 0.59 -18.34 -23.89
CA LEU A 56 1.76 -18.68 -24.71
C LEU A 56 1.98 -20.20 -24.90
N GLY A 57 1.40 -21.04 -24.05
CA GLY A 57 1.32 -22.49 -24.24
C GLY A 57 0.31 -22.95 -25.30
N SER A 58 -0.50 -22.05 -25.89
CA SER A 58 -1.47 -22.38 -26.94
C SER A 58 -0.84 -22.51 -28.35
N GLY A 59 0.49 -22.51 -28.45
CA GLY A 59 1.21 -22.88 -29.65
C GLY A 59 1.05 -24.37 -29.98
N ARG A 60 -0.03 -24.71 -30.71
CA ARG A 60 -0.18 -25.95 -31.48
C ARG A 60 -0.17 -27.26 -30.66
N ALA A 61 -0.95 -27.32 -29.58
CA ALA A 61 -1.30 -28.59 -28.96
C ALA A 61 -2.43 -29.27 -29.75
N ARG A 62 -2.07 -30.37 -30.42
CA ARG A 62 -2.95 -31.32 -31.10
C ARG A 62 -4.14 -31.67 -30.18
N ARG A 63 -5.35 -31.30 -30.61
CA ARG A 63 -6.65 -31.67 -30.03
C ARG A 63 -6.67 -33.11 -29.53
N LYS A 64 -6.50 -33.35 -28.22
CA LYS A 64 -7.02 -34.53 -27.52
C LYS A 64 -7.30 -34.13 -26.07
N GLY A 65 -8.56 -33.79 -25.78
CA GLY A 65 -9.03 -33.43 -24.44
C GLY A 65 -10.33 -32.62 -24.39
N CYS A 66 -10.75 -32.00 -25.49
CA CYS A 66 -12.09 -31.42 -25.64
C CYS A 66 -12.70 -31.88 -26.96
N GLY A 67 -13.39 -33.02 -26.92
CA GLY A 67 -14.22 -33.57 -28.00
C GLY A 67 -14.81 -34.89 -27.48
N GLN A 68 -16.08 -35.24 -27.66
CA GLN A 68 -17.26 -34.65 -28.30
C GLN A 68 -18.44 -34.92 -27.32
N VAL A 69 -19.67 -34.40 -27.45
CA VAL A 69 -20.69 -34.84 -28.41
C VAL A 69 -21.70 -33.70 -28.62
N MET A 70 -21.67 -33.06 -29.78
CA MET A 70 -22.89 -32.52 -30.38
C MET A 70 -23.33 -33.57 -31.40
N ASN A 71 -24.33 -34.37 -31.04
CA ASN A 71 -25.04 -35.19 -32.01
C ASN A 71 -26.18 -34.31 -32.54
N SER A 72 -26.02 -33.80 -33.74
CA SER A 72 -27.08 -33.15 -34.51
C SER A 72 -28.08 -34.21 -34.95
N ASN A 73 -29.06 -34.50 -34.10
CA ASN A 73 -30.32 -35.15 -34.46
C ASN A 73 -31.41 -34.61 -33.54
N THR A 74 -31.82 -33.37 -33.80
CA THR A 74 -33.05 -32.80 -33.28
C THR A 74 -34.09 -32.92 -34.39
N PRO A 75 -35.18 -33.70 -34.22
CA PRO A 75 -36.31 -33.57 -35.12
C PRO A 75 -36.89 -32.16 -34.91
N SER A 76 -37.00 -31.39 -35.98
CA SER A 76 -37.78 -30.16 -36.00
C SER A 76 -39.22 -30.50 -35.65
N SER A 77 -39.65 -30.22 -34.42
CA SER A 77 -41.07 -30.12 -34.08
C SER A 77 -41.54 -28.69 -34.29
N SER A 78 -41.61 -28.28 -35.56
CA SER A 78 -42.48 -27.19 -35.99
C SER A 78 -43.92 -27.69 -35.96
N ALA A 79 -44.61 -27.47 -34.85
CA ALA A 79 -46.07 -27.62 -34.78
C ALA A 79 -46.67 -26.24 -34.46
N GLY A 80 -46.76 -25.41 -35.51
CA GLY A 80 -47.78 -24.38 -35.60
C GLY A 80 -49.05 -25.03 -36.17
N GLY A 81 -50.11 -25.07 -35.37
CA GLY A 81 -51.43 -25.56 -35.79
C GLY A 81 -52.47 -25.01 -34.84
N ALA A 82 -53.32 -24.12 -35.37
CA ALA A 82 -54.37 -23.42 -34.65
C ALA A 82 -55.64 -24.29 -34.52
N GLY A 83 -56.35 -24.12 -33.40
CA GLY A 83 -57.80 -24.32 -33.29
C GLY A 83 -58.29 -25.60 -32.60
N SER A 84 -58.74 -25.48 -31.34
CA SER A 84 -60.13 -25.71 -30.91
C SER A 84 -60.23 -25.76 -29.38
N ALA A 85 -61.29 -25.14 -28.85
CA ALA A 85 -61.54 -24.90 -27.43
C ALA A 85 -62.31 -26.04 -26.75
N GLU A 86 -61.93 -26.43 -25.52
CA GLU A 86 -62.80 -26.62 -24.34
C GLU A 86 -61.97 -27.02 -23.07
N PRO A 87 -62.50 -27.02 -21.83
CA PRO A 87 -61.97 -26.17 -20.77
C PRO A 87 -61.13 -26.90 -19.68
N THR A 88 -60.21 -26.13 -19.10
CA THR A 88 -59.62 -26.22 -17.75
C THR A 88 -59.75 -27.54 -16.96
N ALA A 89 -58.72 -28.38 -17.04
CA ALA A 89 -58.28 -29.22 -15.92
C ALA A 89 -57.19 -28.46 -15.11
N PRO A 90 -57.21 -28.49 -13.76
CA PRO A 90 -56.33 -27.66 -12.94
C PRO A 90 -54.88 -28.09 -13.17
N ARG A 91 -54.02 -27.12 -13.53
CA ARG A 91 -52.57 -27.34 -13.67
C ARG A 91 -52.04 -27.86 -12.33
N ARG A 92 -51.71 -29.15 -12.26
CA ARG A 92 -50.92 -29.71 -11.16
C ARG A 92 -49.69 -28.82 -10.97
N ASN A 93 -49.55 -28.21 -9.79
CA ASN A 93 -48.35 -27.47 -9.41
C ASN A 93 -47.18 -28.46 -9.38
N SER A 94 -46.47 -28.55 -10.51
CA SER A 94 -45.28 -29.34 -10.64
C SER A 94 -44.19 -28.71 -9.78
N LYS A 95 -43.73 -29.44 -8.77
CA LYS A 95 -42.54 -29.07 -7.98
C LYS A 95 -41.23 -29.23 -8.77
N ARG A 96 -41.31 -29.57 -10.06
CA ARG A 96 -40.13 -29.76 -10.90
C ARG A 96 -39.50 -28.39 -11.19
N PRO A 97 -38.23 -28.17 -10.81
CA PRO A 97 -37.54 -26.93 -11.12
C PRO A 97 -37.43 -26.75 -12.64
N LYS A 98 -37.46 -25.50 -13.10
CA LYS A 98 -37.29 -25.16 -14.52
C LYS A 98 -35.94 -25.70 -15.00
N TYR A 99 -35.98 -26.48 -16.07
CA TYR A 99 -34.80 -27.03 -16.71
C TYR A 99 -34.00 -25.90 -17.38
N SER A 100 -32.78 -25.66 -16.90
CA SER A 100 -31.76 -24.89 -17.62
C SER A 100 -30.41 -25.53 -17.36
N ARG A 101 -29.46 -25.41 -18.30
CA ARG A 101 -28.10 -25.92 -18.12
C ARG A 101 -27.40 -25.35 -16.87
N PHE A 102 -27.80 -24.15 -16.46
CA PHE A 102 -27.34 -23.53 -15.22
C PHE A 102 -27.97 -24.16 -13.98
N THR A 103 -29.29 -24.36 -13.95
CA THR A 103 -29.99 -24.99 -12.80
C THR A 103 -29.62 -26.46 -12.63
N GLN A 104 -29.16 -27.12 -13.69
CA GLN A 104 -28.67 -28.49 -13.68
C GLN A 104 -27.16 -28.63 -13.52
N GLN A 105 -26.43 -27.52 -13.48
CA GLN A 105 -24.96 -27.50 -13.36
C GLN A 105 -24.24 -28.25 -14.50
N GLU A 106 -24.84 -28.28 -15.69
CA GLU A 106 -24.32 -28.91 -16.91
C GLU A 106 -23.72 -27.87 -17.88
N LEU A 107 -23.19 -26.77 -17.34
CA LEU A 107 -22.51 -25.79 -18.18
C LEU A 107 -21.23 -26.41 -18.78
N PRO A 108 -20.91 -26.09 -20.05
CA PRO A 108 -19.67 -26.54 -20.65
C PRO A 108 -18.49 -25.96 -19.88
N ALA A 109 -17.74 -26.83 -19.22
CA ALA A 109 -16.55 -26.48 -18.47
C ALA A 109 -15.37 -27.31 -18.96
N CYS A 110 -14.26 -26.64 -19.25
CA CYS A 110 -12.98 -27.33 -19.47
C CYS A 110 -12.39 -27.69 -18.09
N LYS A 111 -12.08 -28.97 -17.89
CA LYS A 111 -11.40 -29.46 -16.68
C LYS A 111 -9.96 -29.84 -17.06
N PRO A 112 -9.00 -28.92 -16.95
CA PRO A 112 -7.62 -29.23 -17.30
C PRO A 112 -7.04 -30.24 -16.30
N ILE A 113 -6.55 -31.36 -16.81
CA ILE A 113 -5.81 -32.34 -16.01
C ILE A 113 -4.32 -31.96 -16.10
N LEU A 114 -3.74 -31.46 -15.01
CA LEU A 114 -2.33 -31.08 -14.97
C LEU A 114 -1.43 -32.32 -14.92
N THR A 115 -1.01 -32.80 -16.09
CA THR A 115 -0.01 -33.88 -16.16
C THR A 115 1.40 -33.34 -15.85
N PRO A 116 2.30 -34.14 -15.24
CA PRO A 116 3.63 -33.68 -14.85
C PRO A 116 4.46 -33.05 -15.98
N LYS A 117 4.35 -33.56 -17.22
CA LYS A 117 5.10 -33.05 -18.38
C LYS A 117 4.78 -31.58 -18.71
N TRP A 118 3.48 -31.23 -18.68
CA TRP A 118 3.04 -29.87 -18.90
C TRP A 118 3.51 -28.94 -17.78
N VAL A 119 3.40 -29.40 -16.53
CA VAL A 119 3.82 -28.65 -15.35
C VAL A 119 5.33 -28.35 -15.39
N ILE A 120 6.17 -29.37 -15.65
CA ILE A 120 7.62 -29.21 -15.76
C ILE A 120 7.99 -28.24 -16.89
N SER A 121 7.36 -28.36 -18.06
CA SER A 121 7.61 -27.46 -19.18
C SER A 121 7.24 -26.01 -18.86
N THR A 122 6.10 -25.78 -18.21
CA THR A 122 5.71 -24.43 -17.80
C THR A 122 6.69 -23.84 -16.78
N PHE A 123 7.14 -24.63 -15.80
CA PHE A 123 8.13 -24.14 -14.83
C PHE A 123 9.47 -23.81 -15.48
N LEU A 124 9.97 -24.64 -16.39
CA LEU A 124 11.20 -24.35 -17.12
C LEU A 124 11.10 -23.06 -17.93
N LEU A 125 9.96 -22.82 -18.59
CA LEU A 125 9.76 -21.59 -19.36
C LEU A 125 9.71 -20.36 -18.44
N VAL A 126 9.01 -20.46 -17.30
CA VAL A 126 8.97 -19.40 -16.28
C VAL A 126 10.38 -19.10 -15.77
N SER A 127 11.17 -20.12 -15.45
CA SER A 127 12.54 -19.95 -14.98
C SER A 127 13.44 -19.27 -16.00
N VAL A 128 13.38 -19.68 -17.28
CA VAL A 128 14.16 -19.07 -18.35
C VAL A 128 13.85 -17.58 -18.54
N VAL A 129 12.61 -17.16 -18.28
CA VAL A 129 12.21 -15.75 -18.35
C VAL A 129 12.58 -14.97 -17.08
N PHE A 130 12.37 -15.54 -15.89
CA PHE A 130 12.61 -14.82 -14.64
C PHE A 130 14.08 -14.76 -14.20
N ILE A 131 14.92 -15.72 -14.59
CA ILE A 131 16.36 -15.65 -14.30
C ILE A 131 17.01 -14.39 -14.91
N PRO A 132 16.89 -14.10 -16.22
CA PRO A 132 17.52 -12.90 -16.79
C PRO A 132 16.90 -11.61 -16.23
N ILE A 133 15.57 -11.56 -16.03
CA ILE A 133 14.92 -10.41 -15.40
C ILE A 133 15.45 -10.18 -13.98
N GLY A 134 15.61 -11.25 -13.20
CA GLY A 134 16.16 -11.18 -11.85
C GLY A 134 17.62 -10.72 -11.84
N VAL A 135 18.45 -11.20 -12.77
CA VAL A 135 19.85 -10.78 -12.91
C VAL A 135 19.93 -9.30 -13.27
N VAL A 136 19.19 -8.84 -14.28
CA VAL A 136 19.15 -7.42 -14.67
C VAL A 136 18.66 -6.55 -13.51
N SER A 137 17.61 -6.96 -12.79
CA SER A 137 17.09 -6.22 -11.63
C SER A 137 18.10 -6.15 -10.49
N LEU A 138 18.87 -7.22 -10.25
CA LEU A 138 19.88 -7.27 -9.19
C LEU A 138 21.08 -6.37 -9.51
N LEU A 139 21.51 -6.34 -10.78
CA LEU A 139 22.58 -5.45 -11.21
C LEU A 139 22.14 -3.98 -11.06
N ALA A 140 20.97 -3.62 -11.59
CA ALA A 140 20.41 -2.28 -11.44
C ALA A 140 20.27 -1.86 -9.97
N SER A 141 19.86 -2.77 -9.07
CA SER A 141 19.72 -2.47 -7.65
C SER A 141 21.05 -2.28 -6.90
N ARG A 142 22.17 -2.83 -7.41
CA ARG A 142 23.50 -2.69 -6.78
C ARG A 142 24.21 -1.39 -7.19
N ASP A 143 23.80 -0.80 -8.30
CA ASP A 143 24.36 0.44 -8.81
C ASP A 143 23.82 1.68 -8.06
N VAL A 144 22.63 1.56 -7.45
CA VAL A 144 22.02 2.59 -6.59
C VAL A 144 22.90 2.90 -5.38
N VAL A 145 23.24 4.18 -5.20
CA VAL A 145 24.01 4.65 -4.04
C VAL A 145 23.07 5.31 -3.04
N GLU A 146 23.01 4.74 -1.84
CA GLU A 146 22.17 5.19 -0.73
C GLU A 146 23.04 5.50 0.50
N ILE A 147 22.88 6.68 1.10
CA ILE A 147 23.58 7.07 2.33
C ILE A 147 22.56 7.52 3.38
N VAL A 148 22.41 6.72 4.43
CA VAL A 148 21.57 7.03 5.60
C VAL A 148 22.44 7.57 6.73
N HIS A 149 22.08 8.74 7.25
CA HIS A 149 22.75 9.35 8.41
C HIS A 149 21.73 9.72 9.49
N ARG A 150 21.81 9.05 10.64
CA ARG A 150 20.91 9.27 11.79
C ARG A 150 21.44 10.41 12.66
N TYR A 151 20.64 11.45 12.84
CA TYR A 151 21.07 12.70 13.50
C TYR A 151 20.40 12.97 14.86
N ASP A 152 19.37 12.21 15.21
CA ASP A 152 18.56 12.39 16.42
C ASP A 152 19.35 12.47 17.74
N ALA A 153 20.32 11.58 17.96
CA ALA A 153 21.11 11.53 19.19
C ALA A 153 22.37 12.39 19.13
N GLU A 154 22.89 12.62 17.93
CA GLU A 154 24.15 13.34 17.74
C GLU A 154 23.96 14.84 17.82
N CYS A 155 22.83 15.35 17.31
CA CYS A 155 22.50 16.78 17.32
C CYS A 155 22.06 17.30 18.70
N ILE A 156 21.86 16.43 19.68
CA ILE A 156 21.54 16.81 21.05
C ILE A 156 22.83 16.87 21.88
N PRO A 157 23.14 18.02 22.52
CA PRO A 157 24.34 18.15 23.34
C PRO A 157 24.32 17.16 24.51
N VAL A 158 25.49 16.65 24.90
CA VAL A 158 25.65 15.60 25.92
C VAL A 158 24.92 15.92 27.23
N GLY A 159 24.93 17.18 27.68
CA GLY A 159 24.25 17.61 28.90
C GLY A 159 22.71 17.59 28.82
N SER A 160 22.11 17.52 27.63
CA SER A 160 20.66 17.52 27.43
C SER A 160 20.11 16.20 26.89
N ARG A 161 20.95 15.17 26.73
CA ARG A 161 20.52 13.85 26.23
C ARG A 161 19.48 13.16 27.11
N ASN A 162 19.49 13.44 28.41
CA ASN A 162 18.53 12.89 29.38
C ASN A 162 17.15 13.55 29.27
N ASN A 163 17.07 14.79 28.78
CA ASN A 163 15.83 15.51 28.53
C ASN A 163 15.80 16.08 27.12
N ARG A 164 15.65 15.18 26.13
CA ARG A 164 15.62 15.52 24.70
C ARG A 164 14.46 16.46 24.37
N VAL A 165 13.29 16.18 24.94
CA VAL A 165 12.06 16.97 24.70
C VAL A 165 12.24 18.41 25.20
N GLY A 166 12.78 18.58 26.42
CA GLY A 166 13.05 19.90 26.96
C GLY A 166 14.06 20.71 26.12
N PHE A 167 15.07 20.04 25.54
CA PHE A 167 15.99 20.69 24.61
C PHE A 167 15.29 21.12 23.32
N ILE A 168 14.49 20.24 22.71
CA ILE A 168 13.74 20.53 21.48
C ILE A 168 12.71 21.65 21.69
N GLN A 169 12.09 21.73 22.87
CA GLN A 169 11.12 22.79 23.19
C GLN A 169 11.79 24.11 23.61
N SER A 170 13.10 24.10 23.89
CA SER A 170 13.82 25.31 24.25
C SER A 170 14.05 26.25 23.07
N SER A 171 14.30 27.53 23.36
CA SER A 171 14.65 28.58 22.39
C SER A 171 16.13 28.58 21.98
N ARG A 172 16.91 27.57 22.40
CA ARG A 172 18.33 27.46 22.06
C ARG A 172 18.52 27.19 20.58
N ASP A 173 19.69 27.54 20.08
CA ASP A 173 20.10 27.15 18.72
C ASP A 173 20.16 25.63 18.61
N LYS A 174 19.56 25.10 17.53
CA LYS A 174 19.41 23.68 17.21
C LYS A 174 20.19 23.32 15.95
N THR A 175 20.96 24.26 15.40
CA THR A 175 21.78 24.04 14.22
C THR A 175 22.77 22.91 14.47
N CYS A 176 22.73 21.91 13.58
CA CYS A 176 23.54 20.71 13.71
C CYS A 176 24.28 20.43 12.42
N ASN A 177 25.60 20.60 12.45
CA ASN A 177 26.46 20.34 11.30
C ASN A 177 26.99 18.91 11.37
N ARG A 178 26.78 18.14 10.30
CA ARG A 178 27.24 16.76 10.17
C ARG A 178 28.05 16.59 8.89
N THR A 179 29.19 15.94 9.01
CA THR A 179 30.02 15.58 7.85
C THR A 179 29.67 14.18 7.41
N ILE A 180 29.21 14.04 6.17
CA ILE A 180 28.83 12.76 5.57
C ILE A 180 29.87 12.39 4.52
N THR A 181 30.44 11.19 4.63
CA THR A 181 31.38 10.66 3.64
C THR A 181 30.63 9.96 2.52
N VAL A 182 30.85 10.41 1.29
CA VAL A 182 30.23 9.85 0.09
C VAL A 182 31.23 8.89 -0.58
N PRO A 183 31.04 7.55 -0.48
CA PRO A 183 32.06 6.58 -0.89
C PRO A 183 32.18 6.40 -2.40
N LYS A 184 31.14 6.76 -3.15
CA LYS A 184 31.07 6.64 -4.61
C LYS A 184 30.50 7.93 -5.18
N HIS A 185 30.95 8.32 -6.37
CA HIS A 185 30.39 9.47 -7.07
C HIS A 185 28.89 9.30 -7.28
N MET A 186 28.08 10.29 -6.88
CA MET A 186 26.65 10.33 -7.15
C MET A 186 26.35 11.21 -8.36
N GLY A 187 25.73 10.66 -9.39
CA GLY A 187 25.19 11.38 -10.55
C GLY A 187 23.91 12.16 -10.23
N GLN A 188 23.61 13.16 -11.04
CA GLN A 188 22.35 13.90 -10.96
C GLN A 188 21.21 13.10 -11.63
N PRO A 189 19.97 13.14 -11.11
CA PRO A 189 19.49 13.88 -9.92
C PRO A 189 19.72 13.13 -8.60
N ILE A 190 20.15 13.87 -7.57
CA ILE A 190 20.30 13.36 -6.20
C ILE A 190 19.06 13.75 -5.39
N TYR A 191 18.46 12.78 -4.70
CA TYR A 191 17.28 13.00 -3.89
C TYR A 191 17.63 13.01 -2.40
N VAL A 192 17.02 13.93 -1.67
CA VAL A 192 17.12 14.05 -0.21
C VAL A 192 15.82 13.58 0.43
N TYR A 193 15.91 12.54 1.24
CA TYR A 193 14.81 12.01 2.03
C TYR A 193 15.09 12.22 3.51
N TYR A 194 14.03 12.32 4.29
CA TYR A 194 14.09 12.15 5.73
C TYR A 194 13.35 10.85 6.07
N GLN A 195 13.90 10.10 7.01
CA GLN A 195 13.34 8.88 7.54
C GLN A 195 12.97 9.10 9.00
N LEU A 196 11.74 8.72 9.35
CA LEU A 196 11.21 8.75 10.71
C LEU A 196 10.91 7.32 11.14
N ASP A 197 11.58 6.85 12.18
CA ASP A 197 11.30 5.55 12.80
C ASP A 197 10.31 5.72 13.96
N ASN A 198 9.55 4.69 14.34
CA ASN A 198 8.55 4.78 15.42
C ASN A 198 7.47 5.87 15.23
N PHE A 199 7.23 6.32 14.00
CA PHE A 199 6.15 7.26 13.66
C PHE A 199 5.01 6.54 12.93
N TYR A 200 3.91 6.28 13.65
CA TYR A 200 2.81 5.43 13.17
C TYR A 200 1.80 6.16 12.27
N GLN A 201 2.22 6.59 11.08
CA GLN A 201 1.35 7.25 10.10
C GLN A 201 0.15 6.41 9.66
N ASN A 202 0.27 5.08 9.71
CA ASN A 202 -0.80 4.15 9.33
C ASN A 202 -1.86 3.96 10.43
N HIS A 203 -1.70 4.57 11.60
CA HIS A 203 -2.67 4.43 12.68
C HIS A 203 -4.05 4.97 12.25
N ARG A 204 -5.11 4.19 12.47
CA ARG A 204 -6.45 4.48 11.94
C ARG A 204 -6.97 5.87 12.31
N ARG A 205 -6.73 6.35 13.54
CA ARG A 205 -7.15 7.70 13.96
C ARG A 205 -6.34 8.78 13.25
N TYR A 206 -5.04 8.56 13.07
CA TYR A 206 -4.15 9.50 12.37
C TYR A 206 -4.54 9.64 10.90
N VAL A 207 -4.69 8.52 10.17
CA VAL A 207 -5.09 8.52 8.74
C VAL A 207 -6.48 9.15 8.52
N ARG A 208 -7.39 9.02 9.50
CA ARG A 208 -8.73 9.62 9.42
C ARG A 208 -8.76 11.10 9.78
N SER A 209 -7.77 11.60 10.51
CA SER A 209 -7.72 12.97 11.02
C SER A 209 -7.29 13.95 9.92
N ARG A 210 -8.21 14.17 8.97
CA ARG A 210 -8.12 15.14 7.88
C ARG A 210 -9.47 15.32 7.19
N ASN A 211 -9.66 16.41 6.44
CA ASN A 211 -10.81 16.57 5.55
C ASN A 211 -10.38 16.88 4.11
N ASP A 212 -10.65 15.96 3.18
CA ASP A 212 -10.25 16.10 1.77
C ASP A 212 -11.07 17.16 1.01
N GLN A 213 -12.28 17.53 1.46
CA GLN A 213 -13.08 18.62 0.87
C GLN A 213 -12.50 19.99 1.26
N GLN A 214 -12.13 20.15 2.53
CA GLN A 214 -11.47 21.35 3.06
C GLN A 214 -10.16 21.65 2.30
N LEU A 215 -9.38 20.61 2.00
CA LEU A 215 -8.12 20.77 1.25
C LEU A 215 -8.32 21.17 -0.21
N ARG A 216 -9.48 20.86 -0.80
CA ARG A 216 -9.77 21.09 -2.23
C ARG A 216 -10.46 22.41 -2.49
N SER A 217 -11.41 22.79 -1.62
CA SER A 217 -12.33 23.89 -1.88
C SER A 217 -12.38 24.85 -0.69
N PRO A 218 -12.25 26.17 -0.93
CA PRO A 218 -12.38 27.16 0.15
C PRO A 218 -13.79 27.19 0.76
N GLY A 219 -14.83 26.78 0.02
CA GLY A 219 -16.21 26.72 0.53
C GLY A 219 -16.43 25.68 1.63
N SER A 220 -15.53 24.70 1.77
CA SER A 220 -15.61 23.63 2.77
C SER A 220 -14.69 23.88 3.98
N GLU A 221 -14.25 25.12 4.21
CA GLU A 221 -13.39 25.51 5.34
C GLU A 221 -13.93 25.04 6.70
N ARG A 222 -15.25 25.09 6.90
CA ARG A 222 -15.93 24.71 8.14
C ARG A 222 -16.17 23.20 8.28
N GLU A 223 -15.85 22.40 7.27
CA GLU A 223 -16.03 20.95 7.33
C GLU A 223 -14.89 20.27 8.10
N THR A 224 -14.93 20.28 9.43
CA THR A 224 -13.81 19.79 10.26
C THR A 224 -14.14 18.50 11.04
N SER A 225 -15.31 17.89 10.80
CA SER A 225 -15.83 16.75 11.60
C SER A 225 -14.90 15.52 11.70
N SER A 226 -14.06 15.27 10.69
CA SER A 226 -13.10 14.17 10.67
C SER A 226 -11.74 14.54 11.23
N CYS A 227 -11.47 15.83 11.50
CA CYS A 227 -10.16 16.37 11.86
C CYS A 227 -9.83 16.36 13.36
N SER A 228 -10.75 15.92 14.22
CA SER A 228 -10.50 15.85 15.66
C SER A 228 -9.17 15.12 15.99
N PRO A 229 -8.40 15.59 16.99
CA PRO A 229 -8.68 16.73 17.87
C PRO A 229 -8.30 18.11 17.30
N GLU A 230 -7.56 18.18 16.19
CA GLU A 230 -7.06 19.44 15.62
C GLU A 230 -8.02 19.97 14.54
N ASP A 231 -9.28 20.18 14.92
CA ASP A 231 -10.36 20.62 14.04
C ASP A 231 -10.65 22.13 14.14
N THR A 232 -10.65 22.69 15.36
CA THR A 232 -10.94 24.10 15.63
C THR A 232 -10.00 24.69 16.67
N THR A 233 -9.80 26.01 16.64
CA THR A 233 -9.11 26.74 17.72
C THR A 233 -9.93 26.71 19.01
N PRO A 234 -9.31 27.06 20.17
CA PRO A 234 -10.06 27.23 21.42
C PRO A 234 -11.24 28.20 21.31
N ASP A 235 -11.15 29.19 20.43
CA ASP A 235 -12.20 30.18 20.15
C ASP A 235 -13.30 29.66 19.22
N GLY A 236 -13.21 28.42 18.75
CA GLY A 236 -14.19 27.78 17.85
C GLY A 236 -14.01 28.10 16.36
N ASN A 237 -12.91 28.75 15.96
CA ASN A 237 -12.63 29.03 14.55
C ASN A 237 -12.05 27.79 13.86
N PRO A 238 -12.42 27.49 12.60
CA PRO A 238 -11.87 26.35 11.88
C PRO A 238 -10.36 26.51 11.65
N ILE A 239 -9.64 25.40 11.79
CA ILE A 239 -8.22 25.31 11.42
C ILE A 239 -8.13 24.85 9.96
N VAL A 240 -7.32 25.54 9.15
CA VAL A 240 -7.05 25.17 7.75
C VAL A 240 -5.55 25.05 7.54
N PRO A 241 -5.03 23.91 7.08
CA PRO A 241 -5.68 22.60 7.00
C PRO A 241 -5.88 21.97 8.39
N CYS A 242 -7.02 21.33 8.62
CA CYS A 242 -7.29 20.64 9.88
C CYS A 242 -6.72 19.20 9.94
N GLY A 243 -6.56 18.70 11.17
CA GLY A 243 -6.25 17.30 11.45
C GLY A 243 -4.80 17.00 11.77
N LEU A 244 -4.59 15.84 12.41
CA LEU A 244 -3.30 15.41 12.94
C LEU A 244 -2.22 15.29 11.86
N ILE A 245 -2.58 14.94 10.63
CA ILE A 245 -1.61 14.78 9.52
C ILE A 245 -0.95 16.12 9.19
N ALA A 246 -1.75 17.17 9.09
CA ALA A 246 -1.22 18.51 8.88
C ALA A 246 -0.51 19.01 10.14
N TRP A 247 -1.10 18.78 11.32
CA TRP A 247 -0.58 19.26 12.59
C TRP A 247 0.83 18.78 12.91
N SER A 248 1.13 17.51 12.65
CA SER A 248 2.46 16.91 12.85
C SER A 248 3.34 17.02 11.61
N LEU A 249 3.26 18.14 10.88
CA LEU A 249 4.13 18.44 9.76
C LEU A 249 5.60 18.39 10.17
N PHE A 250 6.45 17.78 9.36
CA PHE A 250 7.88 17.75 9.64
C PHE A 250 8.49 19.17 9.53
N ASN A 251 9.35 19.57 10.48
CA ASN A 251 9.84 20.95 10.56
C ASN A 251 11.35 21.16 10.36
N ASP A 252 12.14 20.08 10.26
CA ASP A 252 13.59 20.27 10.14
C ASP A 252 13.96 20.80 8.75
N THR A 253 14.96 21.67 8.73
CA THR A 253 15.50 22.27 7.52
C THR A 253 16.90 21.74 7.24
N TYR A 254 17.13 21.32 6.00
CA TYR A 254 18.43 20.81 5.57
C TYR A 254 19.13 21.83 4.67
N GLY A 255 20.42 22.02 4.92
CA GLY A 255 21.36 22.71 4.03
C GLY A 255 22.54 21.79 3.76
N ILE A 256 22.94 21.66 2.50
CA ILE A 256 24.05 20.78 2.11
C ILE A 256 25.16 21.66 1.55
N THR A 257 26.37 21.46 2.03
CA THR A 257 27.57 22.13 1.51
C THR A 257 28.61 21.09 1.11
N ARG A 258 29.30 21.34 -0.01
CA ARG A 258 30.40 20.51 -0.52
C ARG A 258 31.59 21.41 -0.80
N ASN A 259 32.71 21.19 -0.12
CA ASN A 259 33.93 22.01 -0.26
C ASN A 259 33.65 23.53 -0.12
N ASN A 260 32.86 23.91 0.88
CA ASN A 260 32.38 25.28 1.13
C ASN A 260 31.52 25.90 0.03
N GLN A 261 31.04 25.10 -0.95
CA GLN A 261 30.02 25.52 -1.90
C GLN A 261 28.66 24.98 -1.45
N GLU A 262 27.65 25.85 -1.41
CA GLU A 262 26.28 25.45 -1.09
C GLU A 262 25.65 24.70 -2.26
N LEU A 263 25.12 23.52 -1.98
CA LEU A 263 24.34 22.73 -2.92
C LEU A 263 22.86 23.07 -2.70
N ALA A 264 22.30 23.85 -3.63
CA ALA A 264 20.91 24.26 -3.56
C ALA A 264 19.97 23.04 -3.64
N ILE A 265 19.14 22.85 -2.61
CA ILE A 265 18.12 21.80 -2.57
C ILE A 265 16.83 22.35 -3.17
N ASN A 266 16.38 21.74 -4.27
CA ASN A 266 15.08 22.08 -4.85
C ASN A 266 13.94 21.48 -4.00
N LYS A 267 13.02 22.34 -3.53
CA LYS A 267 11.82 21.95 -2.78
C LYS A 267 10.53 21.97 -3.62
N ARG A 268 10.64 22.22 -4.93
CA ARG A 268 9.53 22.20 -5.88
C ARG A 268 9.53 20.89 -6.67
N ASP A 269 8.37 20.49 -7.14
CA ASP A 269 8.13 19.25 -7.89
C ASP A 269 8.55 17.97 -7.14
N ILE A 270 8.44 18.00 -5.80
CA ILE A 270 8.74 16.86 -4.92
C ILE A 270 7.51 15.99 -4.62
N SER A 271 6.31 16.53 -4.86
CA SER A 271 5.04 15.84 -4.71
C SER A 271 4.51 15.30 -6.04
N TRP A 272 3.51 14.40 -5.96
CA TRP A 272 2.82 13.95 -7.18
C TRP A 272 2.06 15.11 -7.81
N LYS A 273 2.24 15.29 -9.13
CA LYS A 273 1.49 16.30 -9.90
C LYS A 273 -0.03 16.20 -9.69
N SER A 274 -0.57 14.99 -9.57
CA SER A 274 -2.00 14.79 -9.28
C SER A 274 -2.44 15.30 -7.91
N ASP A 275 -1.57 15.30 -6.90
CA ASP A 275 -1.91 15.85 -5.60
C ASP A 275 -1.97 17.38 -5.68
N ARG A 276 -1.00 18.02 -6.34
CA ARG A 276 -1.00 19.49 -6.55
C ARG A 276 -2.18 19.98 -7.38
N ASP A 277 -2.52 19.27 -8.45
CA ASP A 277 -3.52 19.74 -9.42
C ASP A 277 -4.97 19.39 -9.03
N ARG A 278 -5.18 18.31 -8.26
CA ARG A 278 -6.54 17.77 -8.02
C ARG A 278 -6.93 17.63 -6.56
N LYS A 279 -5.99 17.61 -5.64
CA LYS A 279 -6.26 17.27 -4.24
C LYS A 279 -6.09 18.43 -3.29
N PHE A 280 -5.15 19.31 -3.58
CA PHE A 280 -4.97 20.56 -2.87
C PHE A 280 -5.44 21.69 -3.78
N GLY A 281 -6.36 22.51 -3.30
CA GLY A 281 -6.87 23.65 -4.05
C GLY A 281 -5.81 24.75 -4.17
N ASP A 282 -5.75 25.38 -5.33
CA ASP A 282 -4.95 26.57 -5.63
C ASP A 282 -5.45 27.84 -4.93
N ASN A 283 -6.71 27.83 -4.49
CA ASN A 283 -7.37 28.93 -3.78
C ASN A 283 -7.65 28.62 -2.30
N VAL A 284 -6.98 27.61 -1.74
CA VAL A 284 -7.09 27.26 -0.31
C VAL A 284 -5.81 27.70 0.40
N PHE A 285 -5.94 28.55 1.41
CA PHE A 285 -4.83 29.13 2.16
C PHE A 285 -4.86 28.68 3.62
N PRO A 286 -3.70 28.49 4.27
CA PRO A 286 -3.66 28.19 5.70
C PRO A 286 -4.33 29.29 6.55
N ARG A 287 -5.14 28.90 7.53
CA ARG A 287 -5.83 29.79 8.48
C ARG A 287 -5.83 29.17 9.85
N ASN A 288 -5.55 29.97 10.87
CA ASN A 288 -5.56 29.56 12.28
C ASN A 288 -4.68 28.33 12.60
N PHE A 289 -3.72 28.00 11.74
CA PHE A 289 -2.89 26.81 11.86
C PHE A 289 -1.81 27.01 12.94
N GLN A 290 -1.78 26.11 13.92
CA GLN A 290 -0.86 26.16 15.07
C GLN A 290 -0.85 27.48 15.86
N ASN A 291 -1.99 28.19 15.94
CA ASN A 291 -2.13 29.44 16.69
C ASN A 291 -2.45 29.23 18.19
N GLY A 292 -2.32 28.00 18.69
CA GLY A 292 -2.66 27.61 20.06
C GLY A 292 -1.45 27.48 20.99
N THR A 293 -1.69 27.04 22.22
CA THR A 293 -0.63 26.73 23.20
C THR A 293 0.14 25.46 22.86
N LEU A 294 -0.52 24.50 22.22
CA LEU A 294 0.12 23.31 21.69
C LEU A 294 0.61 23.63 20.27
N ILE A 295 1.88 23.34 20.01
CA ILE A 295 2.49 23.37 18.68
C ILE A 295 2.90 21.94 18.37
N GLY A 296 2.44 21.42 17.25
CA GLY A 296 2.78 20.07 16.80
C GLY A 296 4.14 20.05 16.12
N GLY A 297 4.14 20.41 14.83
CA GLY A 297 5.28 20.30 13.94
C GLY A 297 5.68 21.62 13.29
N GLY A 298 5.85 21.61 11.97
CA GLY A 298 6.20 22.78 11.18
C GLY A 298 5.04 23.74 10.98
N SER A 299 5.35 24.99 10.67
CA SER A 299 4.38 26.03 10.35
C SER A 299 4.13 26.12 8.84
N LEU A 300 2.97 26.66 8.47
CA LEU A 300 2.58 26.89 7.08
C LEU A 300 2.58 28.38 6.77
N ASN A 301 2.87 28.73 5.52
CA ASN A 301 2.85 30.12 5.07
C ASN A 301 1.43 30.51 4.64
N ALA A 302 0.82 31.49 5.33
CA ALA A 302 -0.53 31.96 5.06
C ALA A 302 -0.69 32.68 3.70
N SER A 303 0.41 33.18 3.12
CA SER A 303 0.41 33.89 1.82
C SER A 303 0.49 32.95 0.62
N ILE A 304 0.73 31.66 0.83
CA ILE A 304 0.94 30.66 -0.23
C ILE A 304 -0.20 29.63 -0.15
N PRO A 305 -0.82 29.25 -1.27
CA PRO A 305 -1.89 28.25 -1.25
C PRO A 305 -1.35 26.86 -0.91
N LEU A 306 -2.21 25.97 -0.39
CA LEU A 306 -1.83 24.62 0.02
C LEU A 306 -1.25 23.78 -1.13
N SER A 307 -1.70 24.01 -2.37
CA SER A 307 -1.20 23.28 -3.55
C SER A 307 0.28 23.55 -3.88
N GLN A 308 0.83 24.68 -3.41
CA GLN A 308 2.23 25.07 -3.61
C GLN A 308 3.12 24.73 -2.42
N GLN A 309 2.53 24.35 -1.28
CA GLN A 309 3.28 23.96 -0.07
C GLN A 309 3.56 22.45 -0.08
N GLU A 310 4.47 22.01 -0.95
CA GLU A 310 4.68 20.58 -1.23
C GLU A 310 5.18 19.75 -0.03
N ASP A 311 5.86 20.38 0.93
CA ASP A 311 6.27 19.74 2.19
C ASP A 311 5.05 19.21 2.98
N LEU A 312 3.91 19.91 2.93
CA LEU A 312 2.64 19.46 3.50
C LEU A 312 2.07 18.25 2.75
N ILE A 313 2.13 18.29 1.41
CA ILE A 313 1.55 17.27 0.53
C ILE A 313 2.22 15.90 0.76
N ARG A 314 3.53 15.90 0.98
CA ARG A 314 4.34 14.71 1.26
C ARG A 314 3.97 14.00 2.56
N GLY A 315 3.47 14.73 3.57
CA GLY A 315 3.29 14.29 4.97
C GLY A 315 2.20 13.25 5.27
N GLY A 316 1.64 12.55 4.28
CA GLY A 316 0.70 11.44 4.52
C GLY A 316 -0.72 11.63 3.97
N PHE A 317 -0.92 12.58 3.06
CA PHE A 317 -2.24 12.76 2.44
C PHE A 317 -2.58 11.68 1.41
N GLY A 318 -1.66 10.84 0.96
CA GLY A 318 -1.89 9.78 -0.04
C GLY A 318 -2.97 8.77 0.33
N ARG A 319 -4.20 8.93 -0.19
CA ARG A 319 -5.14 7.82 -0.39
C ARG A 319 -5.34 7.67 -1.89
N ARG A 320 -5.14 6.46 -2.41
CA ARG A 320 -5.72 6.03 -3.69
C ARG A 320 -7.24 6.17 -3.57
N GLY A 321 -7.86 6.88 -4.52
CA GLY A 321 -9.29 7.09 -4.56
C GLY A 321 -10.05 5.77 -4.51
N GLY A 322 -10.77 5.54 -3.42
CA GLY A 322 -11.69 4.43 -3.24
C GLY A 322 -13.05 5.02 -2.88
N ARG A 323 -14.04 4.73 -3.73
CA ARG A 323 -15.45 5.12 -3.64
C ARG A 323 -16.09 4.75 -2.30
N ASP A 324 -17.10 5.52 -1.96
CA ASP A 324 -17.89 5.49 -0.73
C ASP A 324 -18.56 4.16 -0.40
N GLY A 325 -18.82 3.98 0.90
CA GLY A 325 -19.92 3.20 1.43
C GLY A 325 -19.52 1.91 2.13
N GLU A 326 -19.26 1.97 3.45
CA GLU A 326 -19.75 0.91 4.36
C GLU A 326 -19.76 1.39 5.82
N ARG A 327 -20.89 1.12 6.48
CA ARG A 327 -21.30 1.61 7.79
C ARG A 327 -20.67 0.73 8.88
N SER A 328 -19.62 1.19 9.57
CA SER A 328 -18.98 0.43 10.66
C SER A 328 -19.57 0.79 12.02
N ARG A 329 -20.15 -0.22 12.69
CA ARG A 329 -20.62 -0.19 14.09
C ARG A 329 -19.54 0.33 15.05
N ARG A 330 -20.01 1.07 16.06
CA ARG A 330 -19.25 1.61 17.20
C ARG A 330 -18.67 0.48 18.04
N GLN A 331 -17.36 0.53 18.29
CA GLN A 331 -16.78 0.13 19.57
C GLN A 331 -16.10 1.35 20.16
N LYS A 332 -16.61 1.78 21.33
CA LYS A 332 -16.08 2.87 22.13
C LYS A 332 -14.92 2.29 22.94
N ALA A 333 -13.70 2.47 22.45
CA ALA A 333 -12.50 2.25 23.26
C ALA A 333 -12.02 3.61 23.77
N SER A 334 -12.31 3.82 25.06
CA SER A 334 -11.71 4.86 25.89
C SER A 334 -10.24 4.49 26.08
N SER A 335 -9.35 5.35 25.60
CA SER A 335 -8.02 5.50 26.19
C SER A 335 -7.47 6.84 25.73
N GLU A 336 -7.31 7.73 26.72
CA GLU A 336 -6.28 8.75 26.69
C GLU A 336 -4.97 8.07 26.29
N GLN A 337 -4.47 8.41 25.12
CA GLN A 337 -3.10 8.10 24.74
C GLN A 337 -2.44 9.44 24.51
N HIS A 338 -1.61 9.82 25.49
CA HIS A 338 -0.54 10.77 25.30
C HIS A 338 0.19 10.40 24.01
N PHE A 339 -0.01 11.21 22.97
CA PHE A 339 0.69 11.10 21.71
C PHE A 339 2.13 11.54 22.00
N VAL A 340 3.01 10.59 22.33
CA VAL A 340 4.45 10.85 22.43
C VAL A 340 5.00 10.79 21.01
N PRO A 341 5.35 11.91 20.36
CA PRO A 341 5.70 11.92 18.96
C PRO A 341 7.21 11.99 18.82
N PHE A 342 7.97 11.00 19.31
CA PHE A 342 9.42 11.07 19.13
C PHE A 342 9.96 9.74 18.61
N GLY A 343 9.84 9.64 17.30
CA GLY A 343 10.60 8.74 16.47
C GLY A 343 12.07 9.14 16.33
N SER A 344 12.93 8.19 15.98
CA SER A 344 14.29 8.53 15.54
C SER A 344 14.21 9.15 14.15
N ALA A 345 15.01 10.20 13.91
CA ALA A 345 15.08 10.90 12.64
C ALA A 345 16.45 10.70 11.98
N SER A 346 16.42 10.39 10.69
CA SER A 346 17.60 10.24 9.84
C SER A 346 17.41 11.01 8.53
N VAL A 347 18.51 11.50 7.97
CA VAL A 347 18.54 12.00 6.58
C VAL A 347 19.06 10.88 5.70
N LEU A 348 18.47 10.77 4.51
CA LEU A 348 18.85 9.82 3.50
C LEU A 348 19.15 10.55 2.20
N LEU A 349 20.32 10.29 1.63
CA LEU A 349 20.71 10.73 0.28
C LEU A 349 20.68 9.53 -0.64
N ALA A 350 19.93 9.61 -1.73
CA ALA A 350 19.82 8.52 -2.69
C ALA A 350 19.92 9.04 -4.13
N GLU A 351 20.66 8.31 -4.95
CA GLU A 351 20.66 8.41 -6.41
C GLU A 351 19.90 7.20 -6.96
N PHE A 352 18.89 7.45 -7.80
CA PHE A 352 18.04 6.41 -8.39
C PHE A 352 18.25 6.27 -9.89
#